data_AF-A0A6P2CT24-F1
#
_entry.id   AF-A0A6P2CT24-F1
#
_cell.length_a   1.000
_cell.length_b   1.000
_cell.length_c   1.000
_cell.angle_alpha   90.00
_cell.angle_beta   90.00
_cell.angle_gamma   90.00
#
_symmetry.space_group_name_H-M   'P 1'
#
loop_
_entity.id
_entity.type
_entity.pdbx_description
1 polymer ?
#
loop_
_entity_poly.entity_id
_entity_poly.type
_entity_poly.pdbx_seq_one_letter_code
_entity_poly.pdbx_strand_id
1 'polypeptide(L)'
;MTRPVPLVAAFAAILLAHSTALAQRPIAPAPHISLDELVKEYQRLGLPVPPPEAELVRIEWFNSDETPYVLGFRYSTPKSGTRYMVGHSGLAFVSPKRVSCVTPDPDAMRQVDVQKRNWLCLSAQCKIRGWNDLARALYATRAPQPVPALLNEPHELSVTQELARIAWAYWEQKLTERASDRKEIWNRLKALADEGPDLLTAEDWFTLDRLKLTVAPRTSKPNAPEALIDDLTNHWDDPEDLDNETGHAAYHKLVELGFDAVPALIEHLEDVRLTRVAARKTVLDTQVSFVQVGDLVSGLLDALSDRALTDDGAWWFHGVFANPGAARKWWVKAKRVGEERWVLDHVLREKDFEDGPAIVNQALLQVLKAKYPDRLPSLYQTVLQKRPKVDSASLVAALASSKLPQERKGTLLSAGAVHKEYPHRFHALGALFEVDRAAFHKHLLKTIEDLPNGIGDPEKFPSEFAVVVLVCRTNDRKCWGALVAATRRTSADNRLEFIRRISSEERGQKKQGQQECVRYLLSFLDDTSVAMLERQQVTVRDAAMAQLIDALGRSDAIELPQSPRERSRVRSHVRELAERELARPTK
;
A
#
# COMPACT_ATOMS: atom_id res chain seq x y z
N MET A 1 33.49 78.02 2.95
CA MET A 1 34.01 76.66 2.71
C MET A 1 34.03 75.91 4.04
N THR A 2 32.97 75.16 4.32
CA THR A 2 32.85 74.32 5.52
C THR A 2 32.36 72.95 5.06
N ARG A 3 33.23 71.94 5.18
CA ARG A 3 32.95 70.57 4.74
C ARG A 3 32.13 69.84 5.81
N PRO A 4 30.96 69.26 5.48
CA PRO A 4 30.23 68.40 6.40
C PRO A 4 30.60 66.93 6.11
N VAL A 5 31.56 66.39 6.87
CA VAL A 5 31.86 64.94 6.85
C VAL A 5 32.23 64.50 8.27
N PRO A 6 31.24 64.23 9.15
CA PRO A 6 31.39 63.06 10.02
C PRO A 6 30.11 62.25 10.29
N LEU A 7 28.92 62.72 9.86
CA LEU A 7 27.66 62.08 10.29
C LEU A 7 27.33 60.77 9.57
N VAL A 8 27.71 60.64 8.29
CA VAL A 8 27.41 59.43 7.48
C VAL A 8 28.26 58.24 7.91
N ALA A 9 29.51 58.47 8.33
CA ALA A 9 30.39 57.41 8.81
C ALA A 9 29.93 56.83 10.15
N ALA A 10 29.40 57.67 11.06
CA ALA A 10 28.87 57.22 12.34
C ALA A 10 27.58 56.38 12.18
N PHE A 11 26.68 56.77 11.25
CA PHE A 11 25.47 55.99 10.97
C PHE A 11 25.77 54.65 10.30
N ALA A 12 26.74 54.61 9.37
CA ALA A 12 27.17 53.36 8.74
C ALA A 12 27.81 52.41 9.76
N ALA A 13 28.61 52.91 10.71
CA ALA A 13 29.21 52.08 11.75
C ALA A 13 28.16 51.53 12.75
N ILE A 14 27.15 52.32 13.11
CA ILE A 14 26.05 51.86 13.98
C ILE A 14 25.18 50.83 13.26
N LEU A 15 24.86 51.04 11.99
CA LEU A 15 24.10 50.08 11.18
C LEU A 15 24.90 48.79 10.93
N LEU A 16 26.22 48.87 10.71
CA LEU A 16 27.08 47.69 10.60
C LEU A 16 27.16 46.93 11.93
N ALA A 17 27.34 47.62 13.07
CA ALA A 17 27.38 47.00 14.39
C ALA A 17 26.02 46.37 14.79
N HIS A 18 24.90 47.01 14.44
CA HIS A 18 23.56 46.44 14.67
C HIS A 18 23.24 45.31 13.69
N SER A 19 23.75 45.34 12.46
CA SER A 19 23.60 44.22 11.51
C SER A 19 24.37 42.98 11.96
N THR A 20 25.54 43.14 12.59
CA THR A 20 26.28 42.02 13.19
C THR A 20 25.63 41.48 14.46
N ALA A 21 24.98 42.35 15.25
CA ALA A 21 24.25 41.93 16.45
C ALA A 21 22.91 41.24 16.13
N LEU A 22 22.22 41.63 15.05
CA LEU A 22 21.02 40.96 14.55
C LEU A 22 21.34 39.68 13.75
N ALA A 23 22.57 39.49 13.30
CA ALA A 23 23.02 38.26 12.63
C ALA A 23 23.33 37.12 13.62
N GLN A 24 23.60 37.43 14.90
CA GLN A 24 23.69 36.39 15.93
C GLN A 24 22.29 35.93 16.28
N ARG A 25 21.85 34.83 15.65
CA ARG A 25 20.62 34.14 16.04
C ARG A 25 20.67 33.89 17.55
N PRO A 26 19.60 34.20 18.30
CA PRO A 26 19.58 33.99 19.74
C PRO A 26 19.97 32.56 20.06
N ILE A 27 21.08 32.41 20.80
CA ILE A 27 21.49 31.12 21.35
C ILE A 27 20.42 30.78 22.39
N ALA A 28 19.77 29.63 22.21
CA ALA A 28 18.70 29.20 23.09
C ALA A 28 19.19 29.19 24.57
N PRO A 29 18.42 29.78 25.50
CA PRO A 29 18.87 29.98 26.87
C PRO A 29 19.18 28.65 27.55
N ALA A 30 20.30 28.61 28.28
CA ALA A 30 20.75 27.45 29.03
C ALA A 30 19.69 26.94 30.04
N PRO A 31 19.67 25.64 30.37
CA PRO A 31 20.67 24.62 30.05
C PRO A 31 20.22 23.69 28.91
N HIS A 32 20.83 23.85 27.73
CA HIS A 32 20.83 22.83 26.69
C HIS A 32 22.16 22.09 26.73
N ILE A 33 22.13 20.77 26.50
CA ILE A 33 23.35 19.96 26.35
C ILE A 33 24.14 20.44 25.11
N SER A 34 25.44 20.19 25.08
CA SER A 34 26.25 20.47 23.89
C SER A 34 25.84 19.57 22.71
N LEU A 35 26.19 19.98 21.49
CA LEU A 35 25.93 19.18 20.29
C LEU A 35 26.68 17.83 20.30
N ASP A 36 27.86 17.76 20.95
CA ASP A 36 28.60 16.51 21.11
C ASP A 36 27.91 15.58 22.12
N GLU A 37 27.35 16.12 23.19
CA GLU A 37 26.50 15.36 24.12
C GLU A 37 25.20 14.90 23.47
N LEU A 38 24.58 15.72 22.60
CA LEU A 38 23.43 15.33 21.79
C LEU A 38 23.76 14.11 20.93
N VAL A 39 24.90 14.10 20.25
CA VAL A 39 25.33 12.95 19.42
C VAL A 39 25.57 11.70 20.26
N LYS A 40 26.24 11.83 21.41
CA LYS A 40 26.44 10.70 22.33
C LYS A 40 25.11 10.11 22.77
N GLU A 41 24.17 10.96 23.14
CA GLU A 41 22.83 10.55 23.56
C GLU A 41 22.05 9.91 22.41
N TYR A 42 22.07 10.52 21.22
CA TYR A 42 21.46 9.98 20.00
C TYR A 42 21.93 8.55 19.69
N GLN A 43 23.25 8.32 19.77
CA GLN A 43 23.84 7.01 19.53
C GLN A 43 23.51 6.01 20.65
N ARG A 44 23.53 6.46 21.91
CA ARG A 44 23.17 5.63 23.08
C ARG A 44 21.73 5.09 22.95
N LEU A 45 20.82 5.95 22.53
CA LEU A 45 19.41 5.64 22.30
C LEU A 45 19.17 4.70 21.10
N GLY A 46 20.21 4.43 20.29
CA GLY A 46 20.14 3.50 19.15
C GLY A 46 19.33 4.03 17.97
N LEU A 47 19.25 5.35 17.81
CA LEU A 47 18.59 6.00 16.69
C LEU A 47 19.37 5.79 15.37
N PRO A 48 18.70 5.81 14.21
CA PRO A 48 19.30 5.38 12.94
C PRO A 48 20.29 6.41 12.40
N VAL A 49 21.52 5.96 12.13
CA VAL A 49 22.56 6.79 11.53
C VAL A 49 22.54 6.61 10.00
N PRO A 50 22.49 7.70 9.21
CA PRO A 50 22.57 7.59 7.75
C PRO A 50 23.90 6.98 7.33
N PRO A 51 23.94 6.13 6.30
CA PRO A 51 25.18 5.49 5.89
C PRO A 51 26.21 6.51 5.35
N PRO A 52 27.51 6.18 5.33
CA PRO A 52 28.59 7.10 4.94
C PRO A 52 28.46 7.73 3.55
N GLU A 53 27.73 7.11 2.64
CA GLU A 53 27.48 7.56 1.28
C GLU A 53 26.17 8.34 1.12
N ALA A 54 25.37 8.47 2.18
CA ALA A 54 24.09 9.17 2.11
C ALA A 54 24.26 10.65 1.76
N GLU A 55 23.47 11.10 0.80
CA GLU A 55 23.45 12.48 0.32
C GLU A 55 22.39 13.28 1.07
N LEU A 56 22.69 14.53 1.41
CA LEU A 56 21.68 15.46 1.91
C LEU A 56 20.77 15.87 0.75
N VAL A 57 19.47 15.68 0.95
CA VAL A 57 18.46 16.04 -0.05
C VAL A 57 17.36 16.88 0.57
N ARG A 58 16.75 17.67 -0.31
CA ARG A 58 15.51 18.39 -0.07
C ARG A 58 14.39 17.64 -0.78
N ILE A 59 13.37 17.27 -0.03
CA ILE A 59 12.22 16.49 -0.49
C ILE A 59 10.99 17.38 -0.47
N GLU A 60 10.32 17.51 -1.59
CA GLU A 60 9.06 18.25 -1.67
C GLU A 60 7.95 17.49 -0.92
N TRP A 61 7.25 18.15 0.02
CA TRP A 61 6.23 17.55 0.88
C TRP A 61 4.82 17.92 0.38
N PHE A 62 3.90 16.96 0.34
CA PHE A 62 2.66 17.07 -0.46
C PHE A 62 1.59 18.05 0.06
N ASN A 63 1.74 18.64 1.24
CA ASN A 63 0.59 19.24 1.97
C ASN A 63 0.84 20.63 2.61
N SER A 64 1.83 21.40 2.17
CA SER A 64 2.03 22.75 2.72
C SER A 64 2.18 23.80 1.62
N ASP A 65 1.19 24.70 1.54
CA ASP A 65 1.23 25.87 0.65
C ASP A 65 2.34 26.87 1.05
N GLU A 66 2.84 26.80 2.29
CA GLU A 66 3.78 27.77 2.85
C GLU A 66 5.24 27.28 2.93
N THR A 67 5.47 25.97 3.06
CA THR A 67 6.83 25.40 3.25
C THR A 67 6.97 24.05 2.54
N PRO A 68 7.22 24.05 1.22
CA PRO A 68 7.01 22.85 0.42
C PRO A 68 8.07 21.76 0.61
N TYR A 69 9.04 21.89 1.52
CA TYR A 69 10.19 20.98 1.57
C TYR A 69 10.54 20.45 2.96
N VAL A 70 11.05 19.22 3.04
CA VAL A 70 11.75 18.68 4.23
C VAL A 70 13.18 18.31 3.88
N LEU A 71 14.10 18.40 4.85
CA LEU A 71 15.47 17.90 4.70
C LEU A 71 15.54 16.44 5.13
N GLY A 72 16.30 15.64 4.38
CA GLY A 72 16.54 14.24 4.68
C GLY A 72 17.78 13.70 4.02
N PHE A 73 17.98 12.40 4.15
CA PHE A 73 19.08 11.66 3.56
C PHE A 73 18.56 10.75 2.46
N ARG A 74 19.18 10.82 1.28
CA ARG A 74 19.01 9.85 0.20
C ARG A 74 20.16 8.86 0.25
N TYR A 75 19.85 7.57 0.23
CA TYR A 75 20.85 6.51 0.16
C TYR A 75 20.34 5.35 -0.67
N SER A 76 21.24 4.50 -1.15
CA SER A 76 20.86 3.34 -1.95
C SER A 76 21.21 2.06 -1.19
N THR A 77 20.32 1.08 -1.28
CA THR A 77 20.58 -0.26 -0.75
C THR A 77 20.60 -1.25 -1.92
N PRO A 78 21.46 -2.29 -1.90
CA PRO A 78 21.49 -3.28 -2.97
C PRO A 78 20.15 -3.99 -3.20
N LYS A 79 19.35 -4.15 -2.13
CA LYS A 79 18.10 -4.92 -2.18
C LYS A 79 16.86 -4.09 -2.52
N SER A 80 16.83 -2.82 -2.13
CA SER A 80 15.60 -2.02 -2.20
C SER A 80 15.74 -0.69 -2.94
N GLY A 81 16.85 -0.52 -3.68
CA GLY A 81 17.07 0.68 -4.46
C GLY A 81 17.26 1.92 -3.59
N THR A 82 16.83 3.06 -4.11
CA THR A 82 16.91 4.37 -3.45
C THR A 82 15.91 4.47 -2.31
N ARG A 83 16.40 4.83 -1.13
CA ARG A 83 15.62 5.07 0.09
C ARG A 83 15.85 6.49 0.58
N TYR A 84 14.91 6.97 1.36
CA TYR A 84 14.93 8.30 1.96
C TYR A 84 14.71 8.19 3.46
N MET A 85 15.41 9.01 4.24
CA MET A 85 15.24 9.10 5.69
C MET A 85 15.08 10.56 6.10
N VAL A 86 14.05 10.87 6.88
CA VAL A 86 13.78 12.19 7.45
C VAL A 86 13.72 12.05 8.97
N GLY A 87 14.69 12.64 9.67
CA GLY A 87 14.87 12.40 11.10
C GLY A 87 15.15 10.92 11.39
N HIS A 88 14.30 10.27 12.16
CA HIS A 88 14.40 8.83 12.47
C HIS A 88 13.54 7.94 11.56
N SER A 89 12.71 8.50 10.69
CA SER A 89 11.74 7.76 9.88
C SER A 89 12.24 7.53 8.45
N GLY A 90 12.10 6.29 7.97
CA GLY A 90 12.25 5.96 6.56
C GLY A 90 10.99 6.36 5.76
N LEU A 91 11.18 6.86 4.54
CA LEU A 91 10.08 7.13 3.61
C LEU A 91 10.11 6.10 2.47
N ALA A 92 9.02 5.35 2.32
CA ALA A 92 8.89 4.32 1.29
C ALA A 92 8.58 4.91 -0.11
N PHE A 93 7.91 6.07 -0.18
CA PHE A 93 7.37 6.62 -1.43
C PHE A 93 7.73 8.07 -1.67
N VAL A 94 8.96 8.32 -2.09
CA VAL A 94 9.36 9.65 -2.56
C VAL A 94 9.68 9.57 -4.04
N SER A 95 8.89 10.28 -4.83
CA SER A 95 9.14 10.43 -6.27
C SER A 95 10.50 11.10 -6.48
N PRO A 96 11.43 10.52 -7.26
CA PRO A 96 12.73 11.12 -7.54
C PRO A 96 12.63 12.54 -8.14
N LYS A 97 11.53 12.85 -8.85
CA LYS A 97 11.27 14.18 -9.43
C LYS A 97 11.05 15.27 -8.37
N ARG A 98 10.74 14.86 -7.13
CA ARG A 98 10.46 15.73 -5.98
C ARG A 98 11.65 15.81 -5.02
N VAL A 99 12.81 15.35 -5.45
CA VAL A 99 14.03 15.31 -4.64
C VAL A 99 15.12 16.08 -5.35
N SER A 100 15.76 16.98 -4.61
CA SER A 100 16.95 17.70 -5.07
C SER A 100 18.09 17.52 -4.07
N CYS A 101 19.30 17.28 -4.57
CA CYS A 101 20.50 17.30 -3.72
C CYS A 101 20.78 18.73 -3.26
N VAL A 102 21.25 18.88 -2.03
CA VAL A 102 21.64 20.18 -1.47
C VAL A 102 23.01 20.08 -0.80
N THR A 103 23.77 21.17 -0.87
CA THR A 103 25.05 21.28 -0.14
C THR A 103 24.78 21.26 1.37
N PRO A 104 25.55 20.53 2.18
CA PRO A 104 25.31 20.42 3.62
C PRO A 104 25.83 21.64 4.41
N ASP A 105 25.31 22.81 4.07
CA ASP A 105 25.59 24.08 4.73
C ASP A 105 24.29 24.66 5.33
N PRO A 106 24.36 25.70 6.19
CA PRO A 106 23.16 26.31 6.78
C PRO A 106 22.12 26.84 5.79
N ASP A 107 22.47 27.11 4.52
CA ASP A 107 21.54 27.59 3.50
C ASP A 107 20.61 26.47 3.00
N ALA A 108 20.97 25.20 3.21
CA ALA A 108 20.08 24.07 2.94
C ALA A 108 18.73 24.21 3.64
N MET A 109 18.68 24.90 4.78
CA MET A 109 17.49 25.11 5.62
C MET A 109 16.50 26.15 5.05
N ARG A 110 16.85 26.88 3.98
CA ARG A 110 15.94 27.85 3.36
C ARG A 110 14.70 27.15 2.78
N GLN A 111 13.50 27.63 3.13
CA GLN A 111 12.20 27.11 2.67
C GLN A 111 11.88 25.67 3.13
N VAL A 112 12.52 25.20 4.19
CA VAL A 112 12.26 23.87 4.76
C VAL A 112 11.18 23.99 5.83
N ASP A 113 10.11 23.18 5.71
CA ASP A 113 9.07 23.02 6.72
C ASP A 113 9.68 22.57 8.03
N VAL A 114 9.32 23.33 9.05
CA VAL A 114 9.76 23.18 10.42
C VAL A 114 8.76 22.29 11.14
N GLN A 115 8.56 21.06 10.65
CA GLN A 115 8.00 20.02 11.51
C GLN A 115 9.05 19.72 12.60
N LYS A 116 9.03 20.51 13.68
CA LYS A 116 10.19 20.73 14.56
C LYS A 116 10.71 19.47 15.27
N ARG A 117 9.92 18.38 15.28
CA ARG A 117 10.25 17.11 15.93
C ARG A 117 11.46 16.40 15.34
N ASN A 118 11.85 16.69 14.09
CA ASN A 118 12.96 16.00 13.42
C ASN A 118 14.32 16.71 13.50
N TRP A 119 14.40 17.95 13.99
CA TRP A 119 15.65 18.74 13.91
C TRP A 119 16.72 18.24 14.86
N LEU A 120 16.35 17.70 16.03
CA LEU A 120 17.32 17.09 16.93
C LEU A 120 18.01 15.88 16.28
N CYS A 121 17.22 15.01 15.63
CA CYS A 121 17.76 13.88 14.89
C CYS A 121 18.64 14.35 13.73
N LEU A 122 18.13 15.26 12.90
CA LEU A 122 18.88 15.75 11.74
C LEU A 122 20.17 16.47 12.17
N SER A 123 20.14 17.25 13.25
CA SER A 123 21.32 17.91 13.81
C SER A 123 22.37 16.89 14.24
N ALA A 124 21.98 15.87 15.02
CA ALA A 124 22.89 14.80 15.44
C ALA A 124 23.45 14.03 14.23
N GLN A 125 22.60 13.69 13.26
CA GLN A 125 23.01 13.01 12.03
C GLN A 125 23.99 13.86 11.22
N CYS A 126 23.71 15.14 10.98
CA CYS A 126 24.64 16.05 10.29
C CYS A 126 25.98 16.18 11.04
N LYS A 127 25.95 16.23 12.38
CA LYS A 127 27.16 16.26 13.21
C LYS A 127 27.98 15.00 13.04
N ILE A 128 27.36 13.82 13.07
CA ILE A 128 28.01 12.51 12.82
C ILE A 128 28.65 12.47 11.43
N ARG A 129 28.01 13.10 10.42
CA ARG A 129 28.52 13.22 9.05
C ARG A 129 29.65 14.24 8.88
N GLY A 130 30.02 14.97 9.93
CA GLY A 130 31.05 16.02 9.89
C GLY A 130 30.55 17.38 9.39
N TRP A 131 29.25 17.54 9.13
CA TRP A 131 28.63 18.78 8.66
C TRP A 131 28.30 19.72 9.83
N ASN A 132 29.36 20.14 10.54
CA ASN A 132 29.26 20.84 11.82
C ASN A 132 28.47 22.16 11.76
N ASP A 133 28.61 22.95 10.69
CA ASP A 133 27.92 24.24 10.55
C ASP A 133 26.41 24.06 10.38
N LEU A 134 26.01 23.17 9.47
CA LEU A 134 24.61 22.80 9.31
C LEU A 134 24.06 22.21 10.62
N ALA A 135 24.76 21.26 11.24
CA ALA A 135 24.33 20.66 12.51
C ALA A 135 24.06 21.69 13.61
N ARG A 136 24.93 22.69 13.77
CA ARG A 136 24.72 23.81 14.71
C ARG A 136 23.53 24.68 14.33
N ALA A 137 23.35 24.98 13.04
CA ALA A 137 22.21 25.76 12.56
C ALA A 137 20.88 25.03 12.82
N LEU A 138 20.83 23.71 12.58
CA LEU A 138 19.68 22.85 12.88
C LEU A 138 19.37 22.82 14.38
N TYR A 139 20.41 22.71 15.21
CA TYR A 139 20.26 22.70 16.67
C TYR A 139 19.72 24.03 17.20
N ALA A 140 20.24 25.15 16.68
CA ALA A 140 19.82 26.49 17.06
C ALA A 140 18.39 26.84 16.62
N THR A 141 17.82 26.15 15.62
CA THR A 141 16.42 26.33 15.21
C THR A 141 15.40 25.66 16.11
N ARG A 142 15.84 24.99 17.17
CA ARG A 142 14.95 24.49 18.23
C ARG A 142 14.29 25.68 18.94
N ALA A 143 13.17 26.14 18.42
CA ALA A 143 12.24 26.96 19.17
C ALA A 143 11.45 26.05 20.12
N PRO A 144 11.21 26.46 21.39
CA PRO A 144 10.25 25.79 22.24
C PRO A 144 8.94 25.62 21.47
N GLN A 145 8.49 24.38 21.32
CA GLN A 145 7.19 24.15 20.72
C GLN A 145 6.14 24.45 21.78
N PRO A 146 5.17 25.34 21.54
CA PRO A 146 3.95 25.30 22.31
C PRO A 146 3.33 23.92 22.04
N VAL A 147 3.38 23.04 23.03
CA VAL A 147 2.62 21.79 22.96
C VAL A 147 1.15 22.22 22.86
N PRO A 148 0.38 21.73 21.87
CA PRO A 148 -1.03 22.08 21.76
C PRO A 148 -1.70 21.87 23.12
N ALA A 149 -2.30 22.93 23.67
CA ALA A 149 -2.86 22.94 25.03
C ALA A 149 -3.89 21.81 25.28
N LEU A 150 -4.38 21.19 24.21
CA LEU A 150 -5.28 20.05 24.20
C LEU A 150 -4.71 18.78 24.88
N LEU A 151 -3.38 18.66 25.07
CA LEU A 151 -2.78 17.44 25.62
C LEU A 151 -2.42 17.50 27.11
N ASN A 152 -2.62 18.62 27.82
CA ASN A 152 -2.21 18.78 29.23
C ASN A 152 -0.75 18.33 29.50
N GLU A 153 0.11 18.33 28.48
CA GLU A 153 1.49 17.91 28.65
C GLU A 153 2.27 19.00 29.41
N PRO A 154 3.17 18.60 30.31
CA PRO A 154 3.98 19.53 31.08
C PRO A 154 4.78 20.48 30.18
N HIS A 155 5.18 21.59 30.79
CA HIS A 155 6.07 22.61 30.25
C HIS A 155 7.28 22.03 29.48
N GLU A 156 7.79 22.83 28.54
CA GLU A 156 8.98 22.60 27.68
C GLU A 156 9.87 21.41 28.08
N LEU A 157 9.83 20.32 27.28
CA LEU A 157 10.71 19.18 27.46
C LEU A 157 12.19 19.59 27.32
N SER A 158 13.06 18.99 28.14
CA SER A 158 14.50 19.10 27.94
C SER A 158 14.92 18.45 26.62
N VAL A 159 16.11 18.78 26.11
CA VAL A 159 16.64 18.18 24.87
C VAL A 159 16.74 16.66 24.98
N THR A 160 17.18 16.16 26.14
CA THR A 160 17.33 14.72 26.38
C THR A 160 15.97 14.03 26.47
N GLN A 161 14.98 14.66 27.11
CA GLN A 161 13.61 14.14 27.18
C GLN A 161 12.94 14.10 25.80
N GLU A 162 13.12 15.15 25.00
CA GLU A 162 12.62 15.20 23.62
C GLU A 162 13.28 14.10 22.77
N LEU A 163 14.59 13.89 22.91
CA LEU A 163 15.30 12.83 22.19
C LEU A 163 14.87 11.42 22.65
N ALA A 164 14.59 11.23 23.95
CA ALA A 164 14.04 9.99 24.47
C ALA A 164 12.64 9.69 23.93
N ARG A 165 11.78 10.71 23.78
CA ARG A 165 10.46 10.56 23.12
C ARG A 165 10.60 10.21 21.64
N ILE A 166 11.56 10.81 20.93
CA ILE A 166 11.87 10.44 19.55
C ILE A 166 12.38 8.99 19.46
N ALA A 167 13.26 8.59 20.37
CA ALA A 167 13.74 7.21 20.46
C ALA A 167 12.61 6.22 20.73
N TRP A 168 11.69 6.56 21.64
CA TRP A 168 10.48 5.77 21.88
C TRP A 168 9.68 5.56 20.60
N ALA A 169 9.30 6.65 19.91
CA ALA A 169 8.53 6.58 18.67
C ALA A 169 9.26 5.79 17.56
N TYR A 170 10.59 5.91 17.46
CA TYR A 170 11.39 5.12 16.55
C TYR A 170 11.32 3.62 16.86
N TRP A 171 11.58 3.22 18.11
CA TRP A 171 11.56 1.82 18.52
C TRP A 171 10.16 1.21 18.48
N GLU A 172 9.13 1.99 18.78
CA GLU A 172 7.73 1.62 18.62
C GLU A 172 7.38 1.36 17.14
N GLN A 173 7.79 2.26 16.22
CA GLN A 173 7.62 2.04 14.77
C GLN A 173 8.30 0.75 14.31
N LYS A 174 9.45 0.36 14.90
CA LYS A 174 10.14 -0.89 14.58
C LYS A 174 9.32 -2.15 14.90
N LEU A 175 8.27 -2.08 15.73
CA LEU A 175 7.43 -3.25 16.04
C LEU A 175 6.71 -3.81 14.81
N THR A 176 6.38 -2.96 13.84
CA THR A 176 5.66 -3.36 12.61
C THR A 176 6.58 -3.90 11.52
N GLU A 177 7.90 -3.65 11.62
CA GLU A 177 8.85 -4.09 10.60
C GLU A 177 9.07 -5.60 10.65
N ARG A 178 8.83 -6.30 9.54
CA ARG A 178 8.90 -7.77 9.43
C ARG A 178 10.18 -8.39 10.02
N ALA A 179 11.33 -7.77 9.76
CA ALA A 179 12.64 -8.31 10.11
C ALA A 179 13.17 -7.82 11.47
N SER A 180 12.38 -7.06 12.25
CA SER A 180 12.86 -6.48 13.50
C SER A 180 12.91 -7.52 14.64
N ASP A 181 13.94 -7.39 15.49
CA ASP A 181 14.07 -8.16 16.74
C ASP A 181 13.24 -7.50 17.85
N ARG A 182 12.05 -8.07 18.10
CA ARG A 182 11.14 -7.55 19.13
C ARG A 182 11.68 -7.66 20.55
N LYS A 183 12.61 -8.59 20.82
CA LYS A 183 13.26 -8.69 22.12
C LYS A 183 14.25 -7.55 22.32
N GLU A 184 15.00 -7.18 21.28
CA GLU A 184 15.81 -5.95 21.32
C GLU A 184 14.93 -4.72 21.53
N ILE A 185 13.85 -4.58 20.76
CA ILE A 185 12.92 -3.45 20.88
C ILE A 185 12.39 -3.35 22.32
N TRP A 186 11.95 -4.47 22.90
CA TRP A 186 11.47 -4.51 24.29
C TRP A 186 12.54 -4.02 25.28
N ASN A 187 13.77 -4.50 25.16
CA ASN A 187 14.87 -4.06 26.03
C ASN A 187 15.13 -2.55 25.91
N ARG A 188 15.06 -2.01 24.68
CA ARG A 188 15.27 -0.57 24.40
C ARG A 188 14.16 0.27 25.00
N LEU A 189 12.90 -0.08 24.73
CA LEU A 189 11.74 0.63 25.28
C LEU A 189 11.72 0.54 26.81
N LYS A 190 12.05 -0.62 27.38
CA LYS A 190 12.15 -0.77 28.84
C LYS A 190 13.22 0.15 29.43
N ALA A 191 14.41 0.24 28.83
CA ALA A 191 15.46 1.13 29.32
C ALA A 191 15.02 2.60 29.29
N LEU A 192 14.32 3.03 28.23
CA LEU A 192 13.74 4.38 28.16
C LEU A 192 12.69 4.61 29.25
N ALA A 193 11.84 3.61 29.51
CA ALA A 193 10.83 3.67 30.56
C ALA A 193 11.43 3.79 31.96
N ASP A 194 12.51 3.05 32.24
CA ASP A 194 13.19 3.08 33.52
C ASP A 194 13.93 4.42 33.75
N GLU A 195 14.48 5.02 32.69
CA GLU A 195 15.21 6.30 32.75
C GLU A 195 14.29 7.53 32.85
N GLY A 196 13.08 7.47 32.29
CA GLY A 196 12.16 8.60 32.22
C GLY A 196 10.69 8.18 32.33
N PRO A 197 10.25 7.63 33.48
CA PRO A 197 8.87 7.14 33.65
C PRO A 197 7.82 8.24 33.45
N ASP A 198 8.14 9.47 33.83
CA ASP A 198 7.26 10.64 33.69
C ASP A 198 7.07 11.10 32.23
N LEU A 199 7.90 10.59 31.30
CA LEU A 199 7.75 10.87 29.88
C LEU A 199 6.73 9.94 29.21
N LEU A 200 6.37 8.83 29.86
CA LEU A 200 5.51 7.80 29.29
C LEU A 200 4.03 8.10 29.55
N THR A 201 3.23 7.84 28.53
CA THR A 201 1.77 7.80 28.64
C THR A 201 1.30 6.46 29.23
N ALA A 202 0.03 6.35 29.62
CA ALA A 202 -0.54 5.07 30.01
C ALA A 202 -0.45 4.03 28.87
N GLU A 203 -0.62 4.45 27.61
CA GLU A 203 -0.52 3.55 26.46
C GLU A 203 0.90 3.06 26.23
N ASP A 204 1.91 3.87 26.53
CA ASP A 204 3.32 3.48 26.44
C ASP A 204 3.62 2.32 27.41
N TRP A 205 3.10 2.41 28.64
CA TRP A 205 3.20 1.33 29.62
C TRP A 205 2.45 0.07 29.18
N PHE A 206 1.22 0.20 28.68
CA PHE A 206 0.48 -0.94 28.14
C PHE A 206 1.19 -1.61 26.98
N THR A 207 1.79 -0.83 26.07
CA THR A 207 2.58 -1.35 24.95
C THR A 207 3.77 -2.15 25.44
N LEU A 208 4.49 -1.64 26.46
CA LEU A 208 5.65 -2.34 27.02
C LEU A 208 5.27 -3.68 27.68
N ASP A 209 4.17 -3.71 28.43
CA ASP A 209 3.67 -4.93 29.07
C ASP A 209 3.18 -5.96 28.04
N ARG A 210 2.43 -5.54 27.03
CA ARG A 210 2.00 -6.42 25.92
C ARG A 210 3.20 -6.95 25.14
N LEU A 211 4.19 -6.11 24.87
CA LEU A 211 5.41 -6.52 24.18
C LEU A 211 6.21 -7.54 25.00
N LYS A 212 6.25 -7.40 26.33
CA LYS A 212 6.88 -8.40 27.23
C LYS A 212 6.24 -9.78 27.06
N LEU A 213 4.91 -9.85 27.02
CA LEU A 213 4.17 -11.10 26.78
C LEU A 213 4.45 -11.65 25.39
N THR A 214 4.62 -10.77 24.42
CA THR A 214 4.85 -11.12 23.01
C THR A 214 6.21 -11.77 22.78
N VAL A 215 7.25 -11.31 23.47
CA VAL A 215 8.62 -11.83 23.34
C VAL A 215 8.92 -13.03 24.24
N ALA A 216 7.95 -13.46 25.06
CA ALA A 216 8.09 -14.62 25.91
C ALA A 216 8.25 -15.90 25.07
N PRO A 217 9.03 -16.90 25.54
CA PRO A 217 9.16 -18.17 24.84
C PRO A 217 7.81 -18.86 24.65
N ARG A 218 7.61 -19.44 23.46
CA ARG A 218 6.39 -20.18 23.13
C ARG A 218 6.37 -21.53 23.85
N THR A 219 5.20 -21.93 24.32
CA THR A 219 5.00 -23.19 25.06
C THR A 219 4.04 -24.15 24.35
N SER A 220 3.33 -23.68 23.32
CA SER A 220 2.38 -24.48 22.55
C SER A 220 3.07 -25.61 21.78
N LYS A 221 2.35 -26.73 21.62
CA LYS A 221 2.83 -27.87 20.83
C LYS A 221 2.88 -27.52 19.34
N PRO A 222 3.96 -27.84 18.61
CA PRO A 222 4.04 -27.58 17.18
C PRO A 222 2.84 -28.15 16.41
N ASN A 223 2.34 -27.38 15.43
CA ASN A 223 1.18 -27.69 14.58
C ASN A 223 -0.19 -27.80 15.28
N ALA A 224 -0.27 -27.55 16.59
CA ALA A 224 -1.56 -27.38 17.27
C ALA A 224 -2.17 -26.00 16.92
N PRO A 225 -3.50 -25.84 16.97
CA PRO A 225 -4.14 -24.52 16.78
C PRO A 225 -3.52 -23.42 17.64
N GLU A 226 -3.16 -23.72 18.89
CA GLU A 226 -2.52 -22.79 19.83
C GLU A 226 -1.15 -22.32 19.32
N ALA A 227 -0.36 -23.19 18.68
CA ALA A 227 0.92 -22.80 18.09
C ALA A 227 0.73 -21.88 16.88
N LEU A 228 -0.33 -22.08 16.08
CA LEU A 228 -0.67 -21.17 14.99
C LEU A 228 -1.15 -19.81 15.53
N ILE A 229 -1.87 -19.78 16.66
CA ILE A 229 -2.24 -18.54 17.35
C ILE A 229 -0.99 -17.83 17.89
N ASP A 230 -0.02 -18.56 18.46
CA ASP A 230 1.27 -17.98 18.85
C ASP A 230 2.03 -17.35 17.65
N ASP A 231 1.87 -17.93 16.46
CA ASP A 231 2.43 -17.41 15.22
C ASP A 231 1.74 -16.14 14.72
N LEU A 232 0.49 -15.85 15.14
CA LEU A 232 -0.19 -14.59 14.82
C LEU A 232 0.54 -13.36 15.40
N THR A 233 1.40 -13.54 16.40
CA THR A 233 2.29 -12.45 16.85
C THR A 233 3.17 -11.91 15.73
N ASN A 234 3.46 -12.69 14.68
CA ASN A 234 4.21 -12.24 13.50
C ASN A 234 3.31 -11.87 12.32
N HIS A 235 1.99 -11.86 12.50
CA HIS A 235 1.06 -11.41 11.47
C HIS A 235 1.32 -9.94 11.14
N TRP A 236 1.42 -9.64 9.85
CA TRP A 236 1.68 -8.32 9.29
C TRP A 236 0.83 -8.16 8.04
N ASP A 237 0.32 -6.95 7.83
CA ASP A 237 -0.50 -6.57 6.69
C ASP A 237 0.27 -5.45 5.97
N ASP A 238 0.80 -5.77 4.80
CA ASP A 238 1.51 -4.80 3.98
C ASP A 238 0.60 -4.41 2.82
N PRO A 239 0.08 -3.17 2.81
CA PRO A 239 -0.77 -2.72 1.71
C PRO A 239 -0.03 -2.72 0.36
N GLU A 240 1.31 -2.76 0.36
CA GLU A 240 2.14 -2.79 -0.84
C GLU A 240 2.38 -4.22 -1.37
N ASP A 241 2.24 -5.24 -0.53
CA ASP A 241 2.50 -6.64 -0.86
C ASP A 241 1.20 -7.45 -0.72
N LEU A 242 0.22 -7.15 -1.59
CA LEU A 242 -1.09 -7.81 -1.61
C LEU A 242 -0.99 -9.33 -1.86
N ASP A 243 0.13 -9.80 -2.44
CA ASP A 243 0.40 -11.21 -2.75
C ASP A 243 1.14 -11.95 -1.62
N ASN A 244 1.31 -11.32 -0.46
CA ASN A 244 2.18 -11.77 0.62
C ASN A 244 1.64 -12.96 1.44
N GLU A 245 1.71 -14.16 0.86
CA GLU A 245 1.27 -15.39 1.50
C GLU A 245 2.00 -15.71 2.82
N THR A 246 3.25 -15.25 3.00
CA THR A 246 4.07 -15.65 4.16
C THR A 246 3.60 -14.96 5.45
N GLY A 247 3.15 -13.71 5.38
CA GLY A 247 2.65 -12.96 6.53
C GLY A 247 1.35 -13.47 7.11
N HIS A 248 0.54 -14.07 6.24
CA HIS A 248 -0.80 -14.53 6.57
C HIS A 248 -0.86 -16.06 6.73
N ALA A 249 0.27 -16.77 6.64
CA ALA A 249 0.29 -18.23 6.64
C ALA A 249 -0.40 -18.85 7.87
N ALA A 250 -0.10 -18.38 9.08
CA ALA A 250 -0.74 -18.88 10.30
C ALA A 250 -2.23 -18.53 10.36
N TYR A 251 -2.59 -17.31 9.96
CA TYR A 251 -3.98 -16.86 9.86
C TYR A 251 -4.79 -17.73 8.90
N HIS A 252 -4.30 -17.92 7.68
CA HIS A 252 -4.95 -18.78 6.69
C HIS A 252 -5.00 -20.24 7.15
N LYS A 253 -3.96 -20.74 7.81
CA LYS A 253 -3.97 -22.10 8.35
C LYS A 253 -5.04 -22.29 9.42
N LEU A 254 -5.25 -21.31 10.29
CA LEU A 254 -6.34 -21.32 11.27
C LEU A 254 -7.72 -21.32 10.59
N VAL A 255 -7.89 -20.53 9.52
CA VAL A 255 -9.11 -20.57 8.70
C VAL A 255 -9.31 -21.97 8.09
N GLU A 256 -8.28 -22.55 7.48
CA GLU A 256 -8.35 -23.88 6.85
C GLU A 256 -8.73 -25.00 7.84
N LEU A 257 -8.36 -24.86 9.13
CA LEU A 257 -8.76 -25.81 10.17
C LEU A 257 -10.26 -25.78 10.45
N GLY A 258 -10.95 -24.67 10.16
CA GLY A 258 -12.40 -24.54 10.35
C GLY A 258 -12.81 -24.73 11.80
N PHE A 259 -13.75 -25.64 12.06
CA PHE A 259 -14.25 -25.86 13.42
C PHE A 259 -13.20 -26.47 14.37
N ASP A 260 -12.15 -27.08 13.84
CA ASP A 260 -11.07 -27.65 14.66
C ASP A 260 -10.25 -26.57 15.38
N ALA A 261 -10.21 -25.34 14.86
CA ALA A 261 -9.55 -24.20 15.49
C ALA A 261 -10.45 -23.45 16.50
N VAL A 262 -11.77 -23.55 16.37
CA VAL A 262 -12.73 -22.71 17.13
C VAL A 262 -12.54 -22.77 18.65
N PRO A 263 -12.36 -23.95 19.29
CA PRO A 263 -12.13 -23.99 20.75
C PRO A 263 -10.90 -23.20 21.18
N ALA A 264 -9.78 -23.36 20.48
CA ALA A 264 -8.54 -22.65 20.79
C ALA A 264 -8.69 -21.14 20.55
N LEU A 265 -9.36 -20.74 19.47
CA LEU A 265 -9.66 -19.33 19.19
C LEU A 265 -10.48 -18.70 20.33
N ILE A 266 -11.52 -19.38 20.83
CA ILE A 266 -12.33 -18.86 21.94
C ILE A 266 -11.49 -18.62 23.20
N GLU A 267 -10.55 -19.50 23.52
CA GLU A 267 -9.68 -19.33 24.70
C GLU A 267 -8.65 -18.19 24.53
N HIS A 268 -8.40 -17.72 23.30
CA HIS A 268 -7.44 -16.66 23.00
C HIS A 268 -8.08 -15.32 22.61
N LEU A 269 -9.39 -15.14 22.82
CA LEU A 269 -10.08 -13.87 22.56
C LEU A 269 -9.51 -12.68 23.36
N GLU A 270 -8.93 -12.95 24.53
CA GLU A 270 -8.35 -11.95 25.43
C GLU A 270 -6.81 -11.91 25.33
N ASP A 271 -6.23 -12.49 24.28
CA ASP A 271 -4.78 -12.51 24.09
C ASP A 271 -4.24 -11.13 23.69
N VAL A 272 -3.64 -10.44 24.66
CA VAL A 272 -3.14 -9.06 24.49
C VAL A 272 -1.76 -8.98 23.82
N ARG A 273 -1.17 -10.10 23.38
CA ARG A 273 0.13 -10.06 22.69
C ARG A 273 0.02 -9.26 21.39
N LEU A 274 1.08 -8.54 21.07
CA LEU A 274 1.15 -7.68 19.88
C LEU A 274 1.42 -8.50 18.62
N THR A 275 0.73 -8.12 17.55
CA THR A 275 1.06 -8.52 16.18
C THR A 275 2.05 -7.51 15.57
N ARG A 276 2.34 -7.61 14.28
CA ARG A 276 3.10 -6.58 13.55
C ARG A 276 2.19 -5.61 12.79
N VAL A 277 0.87 -5.75 12.91
CA VAL A 277 -0.08 -4.84 12.28
C VAL A 277 -0.28 -3.60 13.16
N ALA A 278 -0.13 -2.43 12.54
CA ALA A 278 -0.47 -1.15 13.12
C ALA A 278 -1.74 -0.63 12.45
N ALA A 279 -2.74 -0.33 13.27
CA ALA A 279 -3.97 0.30 12.84
C ALA A 279 -3.96 1.79 13.21
N ARG A 280 -4.43 2.63 12.28
CA ARG A 280 -4.84 3.99 12.62
C ARG A 280 -6.36 3.98 12.76
N LYS A 281 -6.88 4.46 13.90
CA LYS A 281 -8.33 4.49 14.12
C LYS A 281 -9.04 5.42 13.14
N THR A 282 -8.37 6.51 12.73
CA THR A 282 -8.87 7.44 11.71
C THR A 282 -7.71 8.00 10.88
N VAL A 283 -8.02 8.61 9.72
CA VAL A 283 -7.03 9.30 8.87
C VAL A 283 -6.33 10.44 9.62
N LEU A 284 -7.00 11.03 10.62
CA LEU A 284 -6.48 12.14 11.43
C LEU A 284 -5.82 11.69 12.72
N ASP A 285 -5.98 10.41 13.10
CA ASP A 285 -5.40 9.90 14.34
C ASP A 285 -3.89 9.73 14.15
N THR A 286 -3.14 10.54 14.88
CA THR A 286 -1.68 10.41 14.94
C THR A 286 -1.26 9.24 15.81
N GLN A 287 -2.16 8.71 16.64
CA GLN A 287 -1.88 7.57 17.49
C GLN A 287 -2.01 6.28 16.67
N VAL A 288 -0.90 5.53 16.64
CA VAL A 288 -0.88 4.19 16.08
C VAL A 288 -1.34 3.23 17.18
N SER A 289 -2.39 2.46 16.91
CA SER A 289 -2.81 1.36 17.79
C SER A 289 -2.27 0.05 17.23
N PHE A 290 -1.58 -0.74 18.05
CA PHE A 290 -1.15 -2.07 17.64
C PHE A 290 -2.30 -3.06 17.72
N VAL A 291 -2.46 -3.83 16.65
CA VAL A 291 -3.36 -4.98 16.63
C VAL A 291 -2.81 -6.06 17.55
N GLN A 292 -3.67 -6.60 18.39
CA GLN A 292 -3.39 -7.71 19.30
C GLN A 292 -3.78 -9.05 18.68
N VAL A 293 -3.25 -10.15 19.22
CA VAL A 293 -3.62 -11.50 18.79
C VAL A 293 -5.11 -11.75 19.01
N GLY A 294 -5.68 -11.30 20.13
CA GLY A 294 -7.10 -11.38 20.45
C GLY A 294 -7.99 -10.69 19.40
N ASP A 295 -7.52 -9.58 18.81
CA ASP A 295 -8.25 -8.85 17.77
C ASP A 295 -8.36 -9.71 16.48
N LEU A 296 -7.26 -10.33 16.07
CA LEU A 296 -7.25 -11.24 14.90
C LEU A 296 -8.07 -12.50 15.16
N VAL A 297 -7.98 -13.06 16.36
CA VAL A 297 -8.76 -14.23 16.80
C VAL A 297 -10.25 -13.92 16.81
N SER A 298 -10.64 -12.73 17.28
CA SER A 298 -12.00 -12.21 17.20
C SER A 298 -12.47 -12.12 15.74
N GLY A 299 -11.67 -11.54 14.86
CA GLY A 299 -11.98 -11.46 13.42
C GLY A 299 -12.12 -12.83 12.74
N LEU A 300 -11.28 -13.81 13.10
CA LEU A 300 -11.38 -15.19 12.63
C LEU A 300 -12.68 -15.85 13.08
N LEU A 301 -13.04 -15.72 14.36
CA LEU A 301 -14.28 -16.27 14.90
C LEU A 301 -15.51 -15.62 14.27
N ASP A 302 -15.49 -14.29 14.10
CA ASP A 302 -16.57 -13.57 13.44
C ASP A 302 -16.75 -14.05 11.99
N ALA A 303 -15.65 -14.17 11.22
CA ALA A 303 -15.68 -14.68 9.86
C ALA A 303 -16.20 -16.12 9.76
N LEU A 304 -15.76 -17.03 10.65
CA LEU A 304 -16.24 -18.43 10.71
C LEU A 304 -17.70 -18.54 11.19
N SER A 305 -18.16 -17.57 11.97
CA SER A 305 -19.54 -17.47 12.45
C SER A 305 -20.50 -16.79 11.47
N ASP A 306 -20.00 -16.38 10.30
CA ASP A 306 -20.73 -15.57 9.33
C ASP A 306 -21.27 -14.25 9.90
N ARG A 307 -20.45 -13.60 10.73
CA ARG A 307 -20.74 -12.39 11.50
C ARG A 307 -21.85 -12.54 12.54
N ALA A 308 -22.03 -13.72 13.11
CA ALA A 308 -23.01 -13.93 14.18
C ALA A 308 -22.51 -13.43 15.56
N LEU A 309 -21.26 -12.96 15.65
CA LEU A 309 -20.60 -12.58 16.91
C LEU A 309 -20.38 -11.08 17.08
N THR A 310 -20.47 -10.31 16.00
CA THR A 310 -20.33 -8.86 16.02
C THR A 310 -21.56 -8.20 15.39
N ASP A 311 -22.07 -7.17 16.06
CA ASP A 311 -23.16 -6.36 15.52
C ASP A 311 -22.57 -5.40 14.46
N ASP A 312 -23.20 -5.34 13.29
CA ASP A 312 -23.06 -4.29 12.26
C ASP A 312 -21.86 -4.30 11.30
N GLY A 313 -21.07 -5.37 11.21
CA GLY A 313 -19.97 -5.41 10.23
C GLY A 313 -18.97 -4.26 10.41
N ALA A 314 -18.96 -3.66 11.61
CA ALA A 314 -17.96 -2.72 12.04
C ALA A 314 -16.61 -3.43 11.94
N TRP A 315 -15.74 -2.91 11.09
CA TRP A 315 -14.38 -3.38 10.97
C TRP A 315 -13.76 -3.44 12.37
N TRP A 316 -13.04 -4.52 12.67
CA TRP A 316 -12.36 -4.77 13.94
C TRP A 316 -11.47 -3.59 14.41
N PHE A 317 -11.09 -2.69 13.51
CA PHE A 317 -10.48 -1.38 13.82
C PHE A 317 -11.32 -0.46 14.73
N HIS A 318 -12.64 -0.68 14.85
CA HIS A 318 -13.53 0.08 15.72
C HIS A 318 -13.63 -0.48 17.15
N GLY A 319 -12.85 -1.52 17.49
CA GLY A 319 -12.84 -2.09 18.83
C GLY A 319 -14.08 -2.93 19.15
N VAL A 320 -14.79 -3.40 18.13
CA VAL A 320 -15.91 -4.34 18.30
C VAL A 320 -15.34 -5.76 18.26
N PHE A 321 -15.34 -6.43 19.42
CA PHE A 321 -14.76 -7.76 19.60
C PHE A 321 -15.81 -8.80 19.96
N ALA A 322 -15.59 -10.03 19.52
CA ALA A 322 -16.43 -11.16 19.87
C ALA A 322 -16.39 -11.41 21.37
N ASN A 323 -17.55 -11.40 22.02
CA ASN A 323 -17.65 -11.72 23.43
C ASN A 323 -17.40 -13.24 23.67
N PRO A 324 -16.52 -13.65 24.60
CA PRO A 324 -16.24 -15.07 24.84
C PRO A 324 -17.48 -15.90 25.18
N GLY A 325 -18.42 -15.35 25.94
CA GLY A 325 -19.68 -16.00 26.27
C GLY A 325 -20.59 -16.19 25.06
N ALA A 326 -20.68 -15.18 24.18
CA ALA A 326 -21.42 -15.27 22.92
C ALA A 326 -20.78 -16.28 21.97
N ALA A 327 -19.45 -16.26 21.84
CA ALA A 327 -18.69 -17.20 21.01
C ALA A 327 -18.89 -18.65 21.45
N ARG A 328 -18.83 -18.95 22.76
CA ARG A 328 -19.12 -20.30 23.29
C ARG A 328 -20.56 -20.74 23.00
N LYS A 329 -21.54 -19.84 23.13
CA LYS A 329 -22.95 -20.14 22.83
C LYS A 329 -23.17 -20.41 21.34
N TRP A 330 -22.60 -19.59 20.46
CA TRP A 330 -22.61 -19.82 19.02
C TRP A 330 -21.97 -21.16 18.68
N TRP A 331 -20.79 -21.44 19.24
CA TRP A 331 -20.04 -22.66 18.96
C TRP A 331 -20.85 -23.92 19.28
N VAL A 332 -21.53 -23.98 20.43
CA VAL A 332 -22.40 -25.11 20.78
C VAL A 332 -23.52 -25.32 19.75
N LYS A 333 -24.10 -24.24 19.20
CA LYS A 333 -25.13 -24.31 18.15
C LYS A 333 -24.54 -24.78 16.83
N ALA A 334 -23.48 -24.13 16.36
CA ALA A 334 -22.82 -24.43 15.09
C ALA A 334 -22.30 -25.88 15.06
N LYS A 335 -21.69 -26.35 16.16
CA LYS A 335 -21.21 -27.73 16.31
C LYS A 335 -22.31 -28.77 16.14
N ARG A 336 -23.55 -28.49 16.56
CA ARG A 336 -24.71 -29.40 16.39
C ARG A 336 -25.15 -29.51 14.93
N VAL A 337 -24.98 -28.46 14.13
CA VAL A 337 -25.26 -28.47 12.68
C VAL A 337 -24.22 -29.31 11.94
N GLY A 338 -22.97 -29.29 12.42
CA GLY A 338 -21.81 -29.91 11.77
C GLY A 338 -21.15 -28.96 10.78
N GLU A 339 -19.81 -29.01 10.70
CA GLU A 339 -18.98 -28.04 9.97
C GLU A 339 -19.37 -27.95 8.49
N GLU A 340 -19.37 -29.06 7.77
CA GLU A 340 -19.65 -29.08 6.32
C GLU A 340 -21.01 -28.43 6.00
N ARG A 341 -22.05 -28.77 6.78
CA ARG A 341 -23.38 -28.22 6.59
C ARG A 341 -23.43 -26.74 6.95
N TRP A 342 -22.84 -26.35 8.08
CA TRP A 342 -22.74 -24.96 8.50
C TRP A 342 -22.08 -24.10 7.42
N VAL A 343 -20.91 -24.53 6.94
CA VAL A 343 -20.13 -23.80 5.95
C VAL A 343 -20.92 -23.64 4.65
N LEU A 344 -21.59 -24.69 4.17
CA LEU A 344 -22.41 -24.62 2.94
C LEU A 344 -23.60 -23.67 3.06
N ASP A 345 -24.24 -23.63 4.23
CA ASP A 345 -25.41 -22.79 4.47
C ASP A 345 -25.03 -21.30 4.60
N HIS A 346 -23.79 -20.99 5.01
CA HIS A 346 -23.36 -19.62 5.34
C HIS A 346 -22.31 -19.04 4.38
N VAL A 347 -21.70 -19.82 3.49
CA VAL A 347 -20.68 -19.30 2.55
C VAL A 347 -21.25 -18.28 1.54
N LEU A 348 -22.53 -18.43 1.18
CA LEU A 348 -23.26 -17.48 0.33
C LEU A 348 -24.24 -16.68 1.19
N ARG A 349 -23.80 -15.52 1.69
CA ARG A 349 -24.62 -14.64 2.52
C ARG A 349 -25.85 -14.18 1.74
N GLU A 350 -26.98 -14.03 2.41
CA GLU A 350 -28.23 -13.62 1.74
C GLU A 350 -28.21 -12.14 1.37
N LYS A 351 -27.69 -11.26 2.24
CA LYS A 351 -27.47 -9.82 1.99
C LYS A 351 -26.41 -9.27 2.94
N ASP A 352 -25.44 -8.53 2.40
CA ASP A 352 -24.47 -7.76 3.20
C ASP A 352 -24.83 -6.27 3.26
N PHE A 353 -25.50 -5.77 2.22
CA PHE A 353 -25.94 -4.38 2.08
C PHE A 353 -27.28 -4.35 1.34
N GLU A 354 -28.14 -3.37 1.62
CA GLU A 354 -29.49 -3.29 1.03
C GLU A 354 -29.46 -3.31 -0.51
N ASP A 355 -28.42 -2.71 -1.11
CA ASP A 355 -28.27 -2.57 -2.57
C ASP A 355 -26.98 -3.19 -3.14
N GLY A 356 -26.12 -3.79 -2.31
CA GLY A 356 -24.83 -4.36 -2.74
C GLY A 356 -24.95 -5.78 -3.32
N PRO A 357 -23.99 -6.22 -4.16
CA PRO A 357 -23.88 -7.63 -4.52
C PRO A 357 -23.64 -8.44 -3.24
N ALA A 358 -24.30 -9.61 -3.14
CA ALA A 358 -24.01 -10.53 -2.05
C ALA A 358 -22.55 -10.99 -2.16
N ILE A 359 -21.81 -10.90 -1.05
CA ILE A 359 -20.38 -11.21 -1.00
C ILE A 359 -20.22 -12.64 -0.49
N VAL A 360 -19.27 -13.37 -1.08
CA VAL A 360 -18.91 -14.71 -0.61
C VAL A 360 -18.09 -14.58 0.67
N ASN A 361 -18.48 -15.28 1.73
CA ASN A 361 -17.70 -15.34 2.97
C ASN A 361 -16.37 -16.06 2.69
N GLN A 362 -15.28 -15.29 2.63
CA GLN A 362 -13.97 -15.79 2.22
C GLN A 362 -13.41 -16.85 3.16
N ALA A 363 -13.61 -16.69 4.48
CA ALA A 363 -13.10 -17.65 5.45
C ALA A 363 -13.78 -19.02 5.27
N LEU A 364 -15.11 -19.01 5.16
CA LEU A 364 -15.89 -20.23 4.92
C LEU A 364 -15.58 -20.85 3.56
N LEU A 365 -15.32 -20.05 2.53
CA LEU A 365 -14.87 -20.56 1.23
C LEU A 365 -13.50 -21.25 1.32
N GLN A 366 -12.55 -20.72 2.09
CA GLN A 366 -11.26 -21.37 2.31
C GLN A 366 -11.40 -22.68 3.07
N VAL A 367 -12.31 -22.76 4.06
CA VAL A 367 -12.67 -24.03 4.73
C VAL A 367 -13.19 -25.05 3.70
N LEU A 368 -14.12 -24.66 2.82
CA LEU A 368 -14.60 -25.55 1.75
C LEU A 368 -13.48 -26.01 0.83
N LYS A 369 -12.61 -25.09 0.39
CA LYS A 369 -11.49 -25.43 -0.48
C LYS A 369 -10.55 -26.44 0.16
N ALA A 370 -10.25 -26.28 1.46
CA ALA A 370 -9.30 -27.11 2.17
C ALA A 370 -9.87 -28.49 2.57
N LYS A 371 -11.09 -28.51 3.13
CA LYS A 371 -11.68 -29.71 3.77
C LYS A 371 -12.77 -30.39 2.93
N TYR A 372 -13.49 -29.63 2.09
CA TYR A 372 -14.65 -30.12 1.33
C TYR A 372 -14.62 -29.73 -0.16
N PRO A 373 -13.50 -29.92 -0.89
CA PRO A 373 -13.34 -29.39 -2.26
C PRO A 373 -14.39 -29.94 -3.25
N ASP A 374 -14.93 -31.13 -3.00
CA ASP A 374 -16.00 -31.73 -3.82
C ASP A 374 -17.33 -30.97 -3.78
N ARG A 375 -17.50 -30.04 -2.83
CA ARG A 375 -18.69 -29.17 -2.75
C ARG A 375 -18.58 -27.90 -3.59
N LEU A 376 -17.37 -27.48 -3.97
CA LEU A 376 -17.16 -26.28 -4.79
C LEU A 376 -17.94 -26.31 -6.13
N PRO A 377 -18.03 -27.43 -6.87
CA PRO A 377 -18.79 -27.50 -8.13
C PRO A 377 -20.26 -27.13 -7.96
N SER A 378 -20.94 -27.74 -6.98
CA SER A 378 -22.36 -27.47 -6.72
C SER A 378 -22.60 -26.05 -6.23
N LEU A 379 -21.67 -25.52 -5.42
CA LEU A 379 -21.72 -24.15 -4.94
C LEU A 379 -21.60 -23.15 -6.09
N TYR A 380 -20.62 -23.35 -6.95
CA TYR A 380 -20.39 -22.48 -8.11
C TYR A 380 -21.57 -22.53 -9.10
N GLN A 381 -22.10 -23.71 -9.39
CA GLN A 381 -23.31 -23.85 -10.21
C GLN A 381 -24.52 -23.13 -9.59
N THR A 382 -24.65 -23.17 -8.26
CA THR A 382 -25.70 -22.44 -7.54
C THR A 382 -25.57 -20.93 -7.73
N VAL A 383 -24.35 -20.38 -7.68
CA VAL A 383 -24.13 -18.95 -7.96
C VAL A 383 -24.51 -18.61 -9.40
N LEU A 384 -24.02 -19.36 -10.39
CA LEU A 384 -24.35 -19.09 -11.79
C LEU A 384 -25.86 -19.18 -12.06
N GLN A 385 -26.53 -20.22 -11.56
CA GLN A 385 -27.92 -20.51 -11.95
C GLN A 385 -28.95 -19.80 -11.09
N LYS A 386 -28.70 -19.69 -9.77
CA LYS A 386 -29.71 -19.26 -8.77
C LYS A 386 -29.37 -17.94 -8.11
N ARG A 387 -28.09 -17.54 -8.07
CA ARG A 387 -27.65 -16.31 -7.41
C ARG A 387 -26.68 -15.49 -8.29
N PRO A 388 -27.09 -15.10 -9.52
CA PRO A 388 -26.19 -14.44 -10.49
C PRO A 388 -25.74 -13.03 -10.09
N LYS A 389 -26.24 -12.49 -8.96
CA LYS A 389 -25.81 -11.21 -8.38
C LYS A 389 -24.68 -11.34 -7.36
N VAL A 390 -24.34 -12.57 -6.96
CA VAL A 390 -23.21 -12.83 -6.05
C VAL A 390 -21.93 -12.66 -6.86
N ASP A 391 -20.91 -11.98 -6.34
CA ASP A 391 -19.61 -11.95 -7.02
C ASP A 391 -18.96 -13.35 -7.03
N SER A 392 -18.56 -13.82 -8.21
CA SER A 392 -17.92 -15.13 -8.36
C SER A 392 -16.39 -15.12 -8.30
N ALA A 393 -15.74 -13.96 -8.20
CA ALA A 393 -14.28 -13.84 -8.27
C ALA A 393 -13.57 -14.86 -7.34
N SER A 394 -13.93 -14.86 -6.07
CA SER A 394 -13.33 -15.76 -5.07
C SER A 394 -13.66 -17.23 -5.29
N LEU A 395 -14.90 -17.55 -5.71
CA LEU A 395 -15.30 -18.94 -6.01
C LEU A 395 -14.52 -19.50 -7.18
N VAL A 396 -14.31 -18.69 -8.21
CA VAL A 396 -13.51 -19.06 -9.38
C VAL A 396 -12.05 -19.28 -8.99
N ALA A 397 -11.46 -18.39 -8.18
CA ALA A 397 -10.11 -18.56 -7.66
C ALA A 397 -9.97 -19.83 -6.80
N ALA A 398 -10.96 -20.11 -5.95
CA ALA A 398 -11.01 -21.33 -5.14
C ALA A 398 -11.13 -22.59 -6.00
N LEU A 399 -11.95 -22.58 -7.05
CA LEU A 399 -12.07 -23.69 -8.00
C LEU A 399 -10.76 -23.95 -8.74
N ALA A 400 -10.12 -22.90 -9.28
CA ALA A 400 -8.88 -23.01 -10.04
C ALA A 400 -7.75 -23.62 -9.18
N SER A 401 -7.64 -23.18 -7.92
CA SER A 401 -6.62 -23.63 -6.97
C SER A 401 -7.01 -24.87 -6.14
N SER A 402 -8.19 -25.45 -6.36
CA SER A 402 -8.65 -26.64 -5.62
C SER A 402 -7.91 -27.93 -6.02
N LYS A 403 -8.14 -29.01 -5.28
CA LYS A 403 -7.63 -30.37 -5.61
C LYS A 403 -8.47 -31.13 -6.64
N LEU A 404 -9.49 -30.49 -7.24
CA LEU A 404 -10.34 -31.14 -8.25
C LEU A 404 -9.53 -31.54 -9.50
N PRO A 405 -9.92 -32.60 -10.23
CA PRO A 405 -9.29 -32.94 -11.50
C PRO A 405 -9.35 -31.77 -12.50
N GLN A 406 -8.28 -31.59 -13.28
CA GLN A 406 -8.13 -30.47 -14.21
C GLN A 406 -9.29 -30.36 -15.21
N GLU A 407 -9.70 -31.49 -15.80
CA GLU A 407 -10.83 -31.57 -16.73
C GLU A 407 -12.15 -31.09 -16.10
N ARG A 408 -12.38 -31.45 -14.83
CA ARG A 408 -13.57 -31.03 -14.07
C ARG A 408 -13.53 -29.53 -13.80
N LYS A 409 -12.37 -28.96 -13.46
CA LYS A 409 -12.19 -27.51 -13.31
C LYS A 409 -12.46 -26.80 -14.65
N GLY A 410 -11.86 -27.26 -15.74
CA GLY A 410 -12.04 -26.69 -17.08
C GLY A 410 -13.51 -26.69 -17.52
N THR A 411 -14.22 -27.79 -17.28
CA THR A 411 -15.67 -27.90 -17.57
C THR A 411 -16.49 -26.88 -16.77
N LEU A 412 -16.26 -26.78 -15.45
CA LEU A 412 -16.97 -25.83 -14.59
C LEU A 412 -16.70 -24.38 -15.00
N LEU A 413 -15.43 -24.02 -15.18
CA LEU A 413 -15.04 -22.67 -15.57
C LEU A 413 -15.55 -22.32 -16.99
N SER A 414 -15.61 -23.28 -17.91
CA SER A 414 -16.23 -23.07 -19.23
C SER A 414 -17.71 -22.71 -19.13
N ALA A 415 -18.45 -23.28 -18.17
CA ALA A 415 -19.84 -22.91 -17.92
C ALA A 415 -19.97 -21.45 -17.44
N GLY A 416 -19.03 -20.98 -16.61
CA GLY A 416 -18.94 -19.56 -16.24
C GLY A 416 -18.55 -18.65 -17.40
N ALA A 417 -17.62 -19.09 -18.25
CA ALA A 417 -17.12 -18.34 -19.40
C ALA A 417 -18.13 -18.15 -20.54
N VAL A 418 -19.30 -18.79 -20.46
CA VAL A 418 -20.45 -18.56 -21.37
C VAL A 418 -21.63 -17.92 -20.64
N HIS A 419 -21.46 -17.50 -19.38
CA HIS A 419 -22.53 -16.94 -18.59
C HIS A 419 -23.01 -15.58 -19.13
N LYS A 420 -24.30 -15.28 -18.95
CA LYS A 420 -24.91 -14.02 -19.43
C LYS A 420 -24.39 -12.80 -18.68
N GLU A 421 -24.17 -12.92 -17.37
CA GLU A 421 -23.59 -11.86 -16.55
C GLU A 421 -22.10 -11.76 -16.84
N TYR A 422 -21.67 -10.58 -17.26
CA TYR A 422 -20.30 -10.36 -17.69
C TYR A 422 -19.27 -10.57 -16.56
N PRO A 423 -19.46 -10.12 -15.30
CA PRO A 423 -18.50 -10.36 -14.23
C PRO A 423 -18.18 -11.86 -14.04
N HIS A 424 -19.19 -12.72 -14.04
CA HIS A 424 -19.01 -14.18 -13.99
C HIS A 424 -18.17 -14.71 -15.14
N ARG A 425 -18.43 -14.21 -16.36
CA ARG A 425 -17.68 -14.55 -17.56
C ARG A 425 -16.22 -14.15 -17.44
N PHE A 426 -15.96 -12.91 -17.03
CA PHE A 426 -14.62 -12.35 -16.88
C PHE A 426 -13.77 -13.14 -15.89
N HIS A 427 -14.30 -13.39 -14.68
CA HIS A 427 -13.56 -14.16 -13.67
C HIS A 427 -13.26 -15.58 -14.16
N ALA A 428 -14.25 -16.27 -14.74
CA ALA A 428 -14.08 -17.62 -15.27
C ALA A 428 -13.04 -17.69 -16.39
N LEU A 429 -13.03 -16.73 -17.33
CA LEU A 429 -12.00 -16.62 -18.36
C LEU A 429 -10.60 -16.43 -17.76
N GLY A 430 -10.47 -15.55 -16.76
CA GLY A 430 -9.21 -15.33 -16.05
C GLY A 430 -8.64 -16.63 -15.46
N ALA A 431 -9.48 -17.48 -14.88
CA ALA A 431 -9.06 -18.78 -14.36
C ALA A 431 -8.83 -19.85 -15.44
N LEU A 432 -9.60 -19.83 -16.54
CA LEU A 432 -9.36 -20.75 -17.67
C LEU A 432 -7.98 -20.56 -18.27
N PHE A 433 -7.43 -19.34 -18.28
CA PHE A 433 -6.08 -19.11 -18.77
C PHE A 433 -5.03 -20.01 -18.08
N GLU A 434 -5.19 -20.24 -16.77
CA GLU A 434 -4.31 -21.10 -15.97
C GLU A 434 -4.70 -22.59 -16.03
N VAL A 435 -6.00 -22.88 -16.20
CA VAL A 435 -6.53 -24.25 -16.10
C VAL A 435 -6.63 -24.96 -17.45
N ASP A 436 -7.18 -24.30 -18.46
CA ASP A 436 -7.41 -24.86 -19.80
C ASP A 436 -7.27 -23.75 -20.84
N ARG A 437 -6.05 -23.58 -21.33
CA ARG A 437 -5.68 -22.51 -22.26
C ARG A 437 -6.42 -22.59 -23.59
N ALA A 438 -6.80 -23.80 -24.02
CA ALA A 438 -7.54 -24.00 -25.26
C ALA A 438 -8.99 -23.52 -25.09
N ALA A 439 -9.64 -23.91 -23.99
CA ALA A 439 -10.97 -23.40 -23.64
C ALA A 439 -10.94 -21.88 -23.43
N PHE A 440 -9.91 -21.34 -22.78
CA PHE A 440 -9.72 -19.89 -22.62
C PHE A 440 -9.75 -19.15 -23.95
N HIS A 441 -8.90 -19.52 -24.93
CA HIS A 441 -8.87 -18.83 -26.22
C HIS A 441 -10.20 -18.92 -26.96
N LYS A 442 -10.84 -20.10 -26.94
CA LYS A 442 -12.16 -20.30 -27.56
C LYS A 442 -13.21 -19.37 -26.96
N HIS A 443 -13.31 -19.32 -25.63
CA HIS A 443 -14.32 -18.53 -24.94
C HIS A 443 -14.01 -17.03 -24.93
N LEU A 444 -12.73 -16.64 -24.86
CA LEU A 444 -12.30 -15.25 -24.97
C LEU A 444 -12.64 -14.68 -26.35
N LEU A 445 -12.29 -15.39 -27.42
CA LEU A 445 -12.60 -14.96 -28.79
C LEU A 445 -14.11 -14.71 -28.95
N LYS A 446 -14.93 -15.68 -28.53
CA LYS A 446 -16.39 -15.55 -28.58
C LYS A 446 -16.89 -14.36 -27.76
N THR A 447 -16.33 -14.15 -26.57
CA THR A 447 -16.69 -13.02 -25.70
C THR A 447 -16.41 -11.68 -26.38
N ILE A 448 -15.27 -11.53 -27.05
CA ILE A 448 -14.89 -10.30 -27.76
C ILE A 448 -15.81 -10.09 -28.98
N GLU A 449 -16.10 -11.14 -29.72
CA GLU A 449 -17.02 -11.10 -30.86
C GLU A 449 -18.43 -10.65 -30.43
N ASP A 450 -18.88 -11.08 -29.25
CA ASP A 450 -20.20 -10.77 -28.70
C ASP A 450 -20.29 -9.42 -27.95
N LEU A 451 -19.20 -8.65 -27.82
CA LEU A 451 -19.27 -7.34 -27.18
C LEU A 451 -20.25 -6.42 -27.92
N PRO A 452 -21.12 -5.68 -27.23
CA PRO A 452 -22.08 -4.78 -27.87
C PRO A 452 -21.35 -3.65 -28.60
N ASN A 453 -21.96 -3.13 -29.68
CA ASN A 453 -21.45 -1.97 -30.41
C ASN A 453 -21.43 -0.72 -29.51
N GLY A 454 -22.36 -0.61 -28.57
CA GLY A 454 -22.36 0.40 -27.52
C GLY A 454 -22.12 -0.27 -26.18
N ILE A 455 -20.88 -0.23 -25.69
CA ILE A 455 -20.62 -0.42 -24.26
C ILE A 455 -21.10 0.88 -23.61
N GLY A 456 -21.88 0.78 -22.54
CA GLY A 456 -22.39 1.98 -21.86
C GLY A 456 -21.25 2.83 -21.27
N ASP A 457 -21.64 3.76 -20.41
CA ASP A 457 -20.71 4.56 -19.62
C ASP A 457 -19.62 3.68 -18.97
N PRO A 458 -18.31 3.91 -19.25
CA PRO A 458 -17.21 3.15 -18.66
C PRO A 458 -17.22 3.09 -17.14
N GLU A 459 -17.79 4.10 -16.47
CA GLU A 459 -17.94 4.10 -15.01
C GLU A 459 -18.97 3.09 -14.54
N LYS A 460 -19.99 2.81 -15.35
CA LYS A 460 -21.09 1.88 -15.05
C LYS A 460 -20.79 0.44 -15.49
N PHE A 461 -19.98 0.28 -16.53
CA PHE A 461 -19.62 -1.01 -17.14
C PHE A 461 -18.10 -1.25 -17.14
N PRO A 462 -17.42 -1.15 -15.99
CA PRO A 462 -15.96 -1.29 -15.94
C PRO A 462 -15.50 -2.70 -16.33
N SER A 463 -16.38 -3.70 -16.24
CA SER A 463 -16.06 -5.09 -16.50
C SER A 463 -15.88 -5.39 -17.99
N GLU A 464 -16.72 -4.84 -18.86
CA GLU A 464 -16.71 -5.09 -20.31
C GLU A 464 -15.40 -4.64 -20.94
N PHE A 465 -14.86 -3.51 -20.46
CA PHE A 465 -13.53 -3.03 -20.84
C PHE A 465 -12.40 -3.87 -20.25
N ALA A 466 -12.63 -4.62 -19.17
CA ALA A 466 -11.63 -5.50 -18.58
C ALA A 466 -11.28 -6.71 -19.48
N VAL A 467 -12.04 -6.99 -20.55
CA VAL A 467 -11.66 -8.01 -21.56
C VAL A 467 -10.26 -7.76 -22.13
N VAL A 468 -9.84 -6.49 -22.20
CA VAL A 468 -8.49 -6.08 -22.62
C VAL A 468 -7.43 -6.77 -21.78
N VAL A 469 -7.62 -6.81 -20.46
CA VAL A 469 -6.70 -7.44 -19.51
C VAL A 469 -6.50 -8.91 -19.86
N LEU A 470 -7.57 -9.60 -20.28
CA LEU A 470 -7.51 -11.00 -20.69
C LEU A 470 -6.83 -11.20 -22.05
N VAL A 471 -7.06 -10.28 -23.00
CA VAL A 471 -6.37 -10.29 -24.30
C VAL A 471 -4.87 -10.06 -24.14
N CYS A 472 -4.47 -9.12 -23.27
CA CYS A 472 -3.07 -8.85 -22.97
C CYS A 472 -2.32 -10.06 -22.39
N ARG A 473 -3.03 -11.00 -21.74
CA ARG A 473 -2.43 -12.26 -21.23
C ARG A 473 -2.10 -13.28 -22.32
N THR A 474 -2.58 -13.11 -23.56
CA THR A 474 -2.36 -14.05 -24.65
C THR A 474 -1.64 -13.43 -25.85
N ASN A 475 -0.94 -14.27 -26.60
CA ASN A 475 -0.35 -13.94 -27.90
C ASN A 475 -1.26 -14.42 -29.06
N ASP A 476 -2.49 -14.85 -28.78
CA ASP A 476 -3.39 -15.34 -29.83
C ASP A 476 -3.86 -14.19 -30.72
N ARG A 477 -3.26 -14.11 -31.91
CA ARG A 477 -3.56 -13.11 -32.93
C ARG A 477 -5.04 -13.06 -33.32
N LYS A 478 -5.80 -14.16 -33.19
CA LYS A 478 -7.25 -14.14 -33.44
C LYS A 478 -7.99 -13.31 -32.40
N CYS A 479 -7.63 -13.46 -31.12
CA CYS A 479 -8.22 -12.66 -30.04
C CYS A 479 -7.89 -11.18 -30.21
N TRP A 480 -6.63 -10.85 -30.53
CA TRP A 480 -6.21 -9.47 -30.81
C TRP A 480 -6.91 -8.86 -32.03
N GLY A 481 -7.02 -9.62 -33.13
CA GLY A 481 -7.76 -9.19 -34.32
C GLY A 481 -9.24 -8.94 -34.03
N ALA A 482 -9.88 -9.83 -33.25
CA ALA A 482 -11.25 -9.64 -32.78
C ALA A 482 -11.38 -8.40 -31.89
N LEU A 483 -10.39 -8.12 -31.03
CA LEU A 483 -10.38 -6.92 -30.19
C LEU A 483 -10.30 -5.64 -31.05
N VAL A 484 -9.45 -5.60 -32.07
CA VAL A 484 -9.42 -4.47 -33.02
C VAL A 484 -10.78 -4.26 -33.68
N ALA A 485 -11.42 -5.33 -34.15
CA ALA A 485 -12.74 -5.25 -34.76
C ALA A 485 -13.81 -4.77 -33.76
N ALA A 486 -13.76 -5.26 -32.52
CA ALA A 486 -14.66 -4.85 -31.44
C ALA A 486 -14.46 -3.40 -31.01
N THR A 487 -13.23 -2.93 -30.91
CA THR A 487 -12.95 -1.52 -30.62
C THR A 487 -13.43 -0.62 -31.77
N ARG A 488 -13.18 -0.97 -33.03
CA ARG A 488 -13.60 -0.12 -34.17
C ARG A 488 -15.10 0.09 -34.29
N ARG A 489 -15.92 -0.88 -33.86
CA ARG A 489 -17.39 -0.77 -33.90
C ARG A 489 -18.00 0.06 -32.77
N THR A 490 -17.21 0.45 -31.74
CA THR A 490 -17.70 1.30 -30.65
C THR A 490 -17.55 2.80 -30.91
N SER A 491 -18.14 3.62 -30.03
CA SER A 491 -18.01 5.08 -30.02
C SER A 491 -16.55 5.52 -29.78
N ALA A 492 -16.22 6.76 -30.16
CA ALA A 492 -14.87 7.30 -29.96
C ALA A 492 -14.43 7.27 -28.48
N ASP A 493 -15.33 7.57 -27.56
CA ASP A 493 -15.06 7.52 -26.11
C ASP A 493 -14.71 6.09 -25.65
N ASN A 494 -15.46 5.09 -26.11
CA ASN A 494 -15.17 3.70 -25.79
C ASN A 494 -13.86 3.22 -26.43
N ARG A 495 -13.53 3.66 -27.66
CA ARG A 495 -12.23 3.36 -28.28
C ARG A 495 -11.08 3.90 -27.45
N LEU A 496 -11.23 5.13 -26.95
CA LEU A 496 -10.22 5.76 -26.10
C LEU A 496 -10.02 4.97 -24.80
N GLU A 497 -11.10 4.50 -24.18
CA GLU A 497 -11.02 3.68 -22.97
C GLU A 497 -10.33 2.33 -23.23
N PHE A 498 -10.64 1.65 -24.34
CA PHE A 498 -9.93 0.43 -24.75
C PHE A 498 -8.41 0.68 -24.90
N ILE A 499 -8.02 1.75 -25.60
CA ILE A 499 -6.62 2.13 -25.79
C ILE A 499 -5.94 2.42 -24.46
N ARG A 500 -6.59 3.15 -23.56
CA ARG A 500 -6.04 3.51 -22.24
C ARG A 500 -5.74 2.29 -21.37
N ARG A 501 -6.65 1.31 -21.36
CA ARG A 501 -6.50 0.10 -20.54
C ARG A 501 -5.39 -0.85 -20.99
N ILE A 502 -5.04 -0.84 -22.28
CA ILE A 502 -3.91 -1.63 -22.77
C ILE A 502 -2.61 -1.21 -22.07
N SER A 503 -2.45 0.08 -21.79
CA SER A 503 -1.19 0.63 -21.27
C SER A 503 -1.06 0.64 -19.76
N SER A 504 -2.19 0.63 -19.02
CA SER A 504 -2.13 0.54 -17.55
C SER A 504 -1.59 -0.81 -17.07
N GLU A 505 -1.89 -1.89 -17.80
CA GLU A 505 -1.54 -3.26 -17.42
C GLU A 505 -0.07 -3.64 -17.74
N GLU A 506 0.53 -3.03 -18.78
CA GLU A 506 1.89 -3.35 -19.21
C GLU A 506 2.99 -2.89 -18.24
N ARG A 507 2.67 -1.98 -17.30
CA ARG A 507 3.68 -1.40 -16.40
C ARG A 507 4.23 -2.36 -15.35
N GLY A 508 3.60 -3.52 -15.16
CA GLY A 508 4.02 -4.50 -14.15
C GLY A 508 4.28 -5.92 -14.66
N GLN A 509 3.70 -6.31 -15.80
CA GLN A 509 3.77 -7.71 -16.28
C GLN A 509 4.85 -7.91 -17.35
N LYS A 510 5.52 -9.06 -17.31
CA LYS A 510 6.53 -9.48 -18.31
C LYS A 510 5.94 -9.37 -19.73
N LYS A 511 6.80 -9.07 -20.72
CA LYS A 511 6.59 -8.79 -22.17
C LYS A 511 5.67 -9.71 -23.01
N GLN A 512 4.89 -10.61 -22.41
CA GLN A 512 3.93 -11.41 -23.15
C GLN A 512 2.90 -10.48 -23.80
N GLY A 513 2.66 -10.65 -25.10
CA GLY A 513 1.72 -9.81 -25.84
C GLY A 513 2.28 -8.51 -26.42
N GLN A 514 3.53 -8.10 -26.11
CA GLN A 514 4.04 -6.77 -26.50
C GLN A 514 3.91 -6.50 -28.02
N GLN A 515 4.25 -7.47 -28.88
CA GLN A 515 4.10 -7.31 -30.32
C GLN A 515 2.63 -7.20 -30.75
N GLU A 516 1.71 -7.89 -30.09
CA GLU A 516 0.29 -7.80 -30.43
C GLU A 516 -0.33 -6.50 -29.90
N CYS A 517 0.11 -6.00 -28.73
CA CYS A 517 -0.20 -4.66 -28.23
C CYS A 517 0.23 -3.58 -29.23
N VAL A 518 1.48 -3.64 -29.71
CA VAL A 518 2.00 -2.73 -30.74
C VAL A 518 1.14 -2.81 -32.01
N ARG A 519 0.78 -4.02 -32.49
CA ARG A 519 -0.12 -4.20 -33.65
C ARG A 519 -1.49 -3.58 -33.42
N TYR A 520 -2.05 -3.77 -32.23
CA TYR A 520 -3.34 -3.20 -31.85
C TYR A 520 -3.30 -1.68 -31.89
N LEU A 521 -2.34 -1.04 -31.20
CA LEU A 521 -2.24 0.42 -31.11
C LEU A 521 -1.97 1.05 -32.47
N LEU A 522 -1.12 0.42 -33.29
CA LEU A 522 -0.89 0.81 -34.68
C LEU A 522 -2.19 0.91 -35.50
N SER A 523 -3.15 0.03 -35.25
CA SER A 523 -4.41 -0.03 -36.00
C SER A 523 -5.35 1.18 -35.79
N PHE A 524 -5.02 2.06 -34.83
CA PHE A 524 -5.76 3.27 -34.47
C PHE A 524 -5.00 4.59 -34.74
N LEU A 525 -3.76 4.54 -35.28
CA LEU A 525 -2.97 5.76 -35.56
C LEU A 525 -3.58 6.69 -36.63
N ASP A 526 -4.50 6.18 -37.43
CA ASP A 526 -5.23 6.94 -38.44
C ASP A 526 -6.67 7.28 -38.01
N ASP A 527 -7.11 6.89 -36.80
CA ASP A 527 -8.46 7.16 -36.31
C ASP A 527 -8.60 8.63 -35.86
N THR A 528 -9.27 9.44 -36.69
CA THR A 528 -9.48 10.87 -36.47
C THR A 528 -10.68 11.20 -35.58
N SER A 529 -11.35 10.19 -35.03
CA SER A 529 -12.50 10.43 -34.15
C SER A 529 -12.07 11.20 -32.91
N VAL A 530 -12.93 12.12 -32.46
CA VAL A 530 -12.72 12.94 -31.26
C VAL A 530 -13.57 12.36 -30.14
N ALA A 531 -12.98 12.23 -28.96
CA ALA A 531 -13.60 11.78 -27.73
C ALA A 531 -13.43 12.84 -26.64
N MET A 532 -14.29 12.81 -25.63
CA MET A 532 -14.21 13.68 -24.46
C MET A 532 -13.61 12.88 -23.29
N LEU A 533 -12.41 13.26 -22.84
CA LEU A 533 -11.74 12.67 -21.68
C LEU A 533 -11.49 13.76 -20.65
N GLU A 534 -12.06 13.64 -19.45
CA GLU A 534 -11.82 14.60 -18.35
C GLU A 534 -12.01 16.07 -18.76
N ARG A 535 -13.03 16.33 -19.59
CA ARG A 535 -13.36 17.66 -20.17
C ARG A 535 -12.37 18.16 -21.24
N GLN A 536 -11.41 17.35 -21.65
CA GLN A 536 -10.50 17.62 -22.76
C GLN A 536 -10.90 16.84 -24.02
N GLN A 537 -10.78 17.48 -25.18
CA GLN A 537 -10.95 16.81 -26.46
C GLN A 537 -9.66 16.08 -26.82
N VAL A 538 -9.75 14.75 -26.94
CA VAL A 538 -8.63 13.89 -27.32
C VAL A 538 -9.01 13.13 -28.59
N THR A 539 -8.10 13.09 -29.57
CA THR A 539 -8.32 12.25 -30.75
C THR A 539 -7.83 10.83 -30.48
N VAL A 540 -8.55 9.83 -31.00
CA VAL A 540 -8.20 8.41 -30.81
C VAL A 540 -6.76 8.12 -31.28
N ARG A 541 -6.35 8.67 -32.42
CA ARG A 541 -4.97 8.56 -32.91
C ARG A 541 -3.89 9.17 -32.01
N ASP A 542 -4.19 10.27 -31.32
CA ASP A 542 -3.22 10.93 -30.45
C ASP A 542 -3.04 10.12 -29.15
N ALA A 543 -4.13 9.54 -28.64
CA ALA A 543 -4.07 8.61 -27.53
C ALA A 543 -3.33 7.31 -27.90
N ALA A 544 -3.65 6.70 -29.05
CA ALA A 544 -2.95 5.52 -29.54
C ALA A 544 -1.44 5.78 -29.71
N MET A 545 -1.07 6.96 -30.22
CA MET A 545 0.33 7.38 -30.32
C MET A 545 1.01 7.46 -28.96
N ALA A 546 0.38 8.11 -27.97
CA ALA A 546 0.94 8.24 -26.62
C ALA A 546 1.16 6.87 -25.96
N GLN A 547 0.18 5.97 -26.08
CA GLN A 547 0.28 4.61 -25.56
C GLN A 547 1.33 3.77 -26.27
N LEU A 548 1.49 3.96 -27.59
CA LEU A 548 2.50 3.24 -28.36
C LEU A 548 3.93 3.67 -28.00
N ILE A 549 4.14 4.94 -27.63
CA ILE A 549 5.43 5.42 -27.09
C ILE A 549 5.76 4.70 -25.77
N ASP A 550 4.77 4.52 -24.89
CA ASP A 550 4.94 3.81 -23.62
C ASP A 550 5.25 2.33 -23.86
N ALA A 551 4.45 1.65 -24.70
CA ALA A 551 4.64 0.24 -25.06
C ALA A 551 6.01 -0.07 -25.73
N LEU A 552 6.62 0.93 -26.37
CA LEU A 552 7.96 0.84 -26.96
C LEU A 552 9.09 1.15 -25.96
N GLY A 553 8.77 1.49 -24.71
CA GLY A 553 9.73 1.89 -23.68
C GLY A 553 10.46 3.18 -24.04
N ARG A 554 9.72 4.19 -24.50
CA ARG A 554 10.24 5.49 -24.98
C ARG A 554 9.57 6.69 -24.31
N SER A 555 8.89 6.49 -23.19
CA SER A 555 8.16 7.54 -22.46
C SER A 555 9.05 8.71 -22.01
N ASP A 556 10.33 8.47 -21.74
CA ASP A 556 11.28 9.54 -21.36
C ASP A 556 11.84 10.32 -22.56
N ALA A 557 11.63 9.85 -23.79
CA ALA A 557 12.33 10.36 -24.98
C ALA A 557 11.48 11.26 -25.87
N ILE A 558 10.17 11.35 -25.63
CA ILE A 558 9.24 12.05 -26.53
C ILE A 558 8.28 12.90 -25.70
N GLU A 559 8.51 14.22 -25.70
CA GLU A 559 7.54 15.19 -25.18
C GLU A 559 6.27 15.18 -26.04
N LEU A 560 5.10 15.29 -25.41
CA LEU A 560 3.83 15.31 -26.14
C LEU A 560 3.74 16.60 -26.98
N PRO A 561 3.65 16.47 -28.31
CA PRO A 561 3.68 17.63 -29.20
C PRO A 561 2.43 18.52 -29.05
N GLN A 562 2.68 19.83 -28.97
CA GLN A 562 1.63 20.83 -28.77
C GLN A 562 0.89 21.17 -30.07
N SER A 563 1.60 21.21 -31.19
CA SER A 563 1.00 21.56 -32.49
C SER A 563 0.53 20.34 -33.31
N PRO A 564 -0.49 20.50 -34.18
CA PRO A 564 -0.93 19.43 -35.08
C PRO A 564 0.18 18.90 -36.02
N ARG A 565 1.09 19.78 -36.47
CA ARG A 565 2.20 19.41 -37.36
C ARG A 565 3.23 18.54 -36.65
N GLU A 566 3.57 18.88 -35.41
CA GLU A 566 4.47 18.08 -34.58
C GLU A 566 3.84 16.73 -34.24
N ARG A 567 2.55 16.70 -33.85
CA ARG A 567 1.80 15.44 -33.64
C ARG A 567 1.89 14.54 -34.87
N SER A 568 1.74 15.09 -36.07
CA SER A 568 1.87 14.31 -37.31
C SER A 568 3.27 13.71 -37.51
N ARG A 569 4.33 14.48 -37.22
CA ARG A 569 5.72 13.99 -37.31
C ARG A 569 6.00 12.89 -36.31
N VAL A 570 5.55 13.07 -35.06
CA VAL A 570 5.70 12.06 -34.00
C VAL A 570 4.93 10.79 -34.37
N ARG A 571 3.69 10.89 -34.88
CA ARG A 571 2.95 9.70 -35.36
C ARG A 571 3.70 8.93 -36.44
N SER A 572 4.27 9.62 -37.45
CA SER A 572 5.07 8.96 -38.49
C SER A 572 6.29 8.26 -37.91
N HIS A 573 7.02 8.93 -37.01
CA HIS A 573 8.19 8.34 -36.36
C HIS A 573 7.85 7.13 -35.49
N VAL A 574 6.79 7.24 -34.67
CA VAL A 574 6.30 6.15 -33.81
C VAL A 574 5.84 4.96 -34.64
N ARG A 575 5.21 5.19 -35.81
CA ARG A 575 4.86 4.12 -36.76
C ARG A 575 6.09 3.34 -37.23
N GLU A 576 7.14 4.04 -37.68
CA GLU A 576 8.38 3.39 -38.10
C GLU A 576 9.02 2.57 -36.97
N LEU A 577 9.02 3.08 -35.73
CA LEU A 577 9.57 2.36 -34.58
C LEU A 577 8.75 1.09 -34.27
N ALA A 578 7.43 1.20 -34.31
CA ALA A 578 6.52 0.09 -34.10
C ALA A 578 6.69 -0.98 -35.20
N GLU A 579 6.78 -0.60 -36.47
CA GLU A 579 7.07 -1.53 -37.57
C GLU A 579 8.41 -2.27 -37.38
N ARG A 580 9.45 -1.56 -36.93
CA ARG A 580 10.73 -2.19 -36.56
C ARG A 580 10.58 -3.18 -35.41
N GLU A 581 9.79 -2.86 -34.38
CA GLU A 581 9.53 -3.77 -33.26
C GLU A 581 8.80 -5.04 -33.74
N LEU A 582 7.82 -4.89 -34.64
CA LEU A 582 7.08 -6.01 -35.21
C LEU A 582 7.90 -6.88 -36.17
N ALA A 583 8.94 -6.33 -36.79
CA ALA A 583 9.89 -7.06 -37.63
C ALA A 583 10.91 -7.85 -36.81
N ARG A 584 11.02 -7.61 -35.50
CA ARG A 584 11.94 -8.39 -34.64
C ARG A 584 11.44 -9.83 -34.54
N PRO A 585 12.34 -10.84 -34.66
CA PRO A 585 11.99 -12.23 -34.41
C PRO A 585 11.39 -12.37 -33.01
N THR A 586 10.24 -13.06 -32.91
CA THR A 586 9.67 -13.43 -31.61
C THR A 586 10.65 -14.38 -30.93
N LYS A 587 11.16 -13.98 -29.75
CA LYS A 587 12.09 -14.78 -28.95
C LYS A 587 11.42 -15.94 -28.27
#